data_AF-A0A6P2GJI9-F1
#
_entry.id   AF-A0A6P2GJI9-F1
#
_cell.length_a   1.000
_cell.length_b   1.000
_cell.length_c   1.000
_cell.angle_alpha   90.00
_cell.angle_beta   90.00
_cell.angle_gamma   90.00
#
_symmetry.space_group_name_H-M   'P 1'
#
loop_
_entity.id
_entity.type
_entity.pdbx_description
1 polymer ?
#
loop_
_entity_poly.entity_id
_entity_poly.type
_entity_poly.pdbx_seq_one_letter_code
_entity_poly.pdbx_strand_id
1 'polypeptide(L)'
;MFFAGAPAAAADTRAAYANLPVPLVFELGRTELTTAELADVVGGDIIAIERWQAHEQNLLCVARVPAAPAWEITGRPAGNRLTVERIREMPLEPTRTDTPPATTHDAPPGDAPRTLDGLAVDLRFELPPTSMPLGELSALQPGAVIELQQGINQSVIHLVANGMLIGTGHLIAVGQKLGVRVVTLTQPAPRER
;
A
#
# COMPACT_ATOMS: atom_id res chain seq x y z
N MET A 1 37.64 4.01 -38.03
CA MET A 1 37.14 3.46 -36.75
C MET A 1 36.31 4.56 -36.10
N PHE A 2 34.98 4.46 -36.15
CA PHE A 2 34.08 5.43 -35.52
C PHE A 2 33.54 4.80 -34.23
N PHE A 3 34.02 5.27 -33.08
CA PHE A 3 33.40 4.94 -31.80
C PHE A 3 32.12 5.78 -31.69
N ALA A 4 30.97 5.11 -31.72
CA ALA A 4 29.68 5.71 -31.42
C ALA A 4 29.65 6.07 -29.93
N GLY A 5 29.93 7.33 -29.60
CA GLY A 5 29.74 7.88 -28.26
C GLY A 5 28.34 8.46 -28.09
N ALA A 6 27.46 7.76 -27.38
CA ALA A 6 26.23 8.31 -26.81
C ALA A 6 25.96 7.63 -25.45
N PRO A 7 25.43 8.33 -24.42
CA PRO A 7 25.46 9.76 -24.15
C PRO A 7 25.91 10.08 -22.69
N ALA A 8 26.89 10.98 -22.52
CA ALA A 8 27.25 11.50 -21.19
C ALA A 8 26.07 12.27 -20.52
N ALA A 9 25.17 12.87 -21.32
CA ALA A 9 24.04 13.66 -20.84
C ALA A 9 23.00 12.87 -20.01
N ALA A 10 22.78 11.58 -20.30
CA ALA A 10 21.86 10.76 -19.51
C ALA A 10 22.43 10.43 -18.13
N ALA A 11 23.76 10.27 -18.04
CA ALA A 11 24.46 10.07 -16.78
C ALA A 11 24.44 11.34 -15.92
N ASP A 12 24.68 12.51 -16.51
CA ASP A 12 24.56 13.83 -15.85
C ASP A 12 23.15 14.07 -15.28
N THR A 13 22.12 13.73 -16.06
CA THR A 13 20.72 13.88 -15.62
C THR A 13 20.38 12.93 -14.47
N ARG A 14 20.81 11.65 -14.55
CA ARG A 14 20.59 10.67 -13.47
C ARG A 14 21.34 11.04 -12.19
N ALA A 15 22.53 11.61 -12.32
CA ALA A 15 23.32 12.12 -11.19
C ALA A 15 22.66 13.35 -10.55
N ALA A 16 22.12 14.28 -11.36
CA ALA A 16 21.45 15.48 -10.87
C ALA A 16 20.21 15.18 -10.01
N TYR A 17 19.44 14.14 -10.36
CA TYR A 17 18.24 13.73 -9.62
C TYR A 17 18.45 12.58 -8.65
N ALA A 18 19.69 12.09 -8.46
CA ALA A 18 19.96 10.94 -7.61
C ALA A 18 19.50 11.13 -6.16
N ASN A 19 19.54 12.36 -5.65
CA ASN A 19 19.13 12.70 -4.27
C ASN A 19 17.64 13.06 -4.14
N LEU A 20 16.86 12.95 -5.22
CA LEU A 20 15.43 13.26 -5.15
C LEU A 20 14.74 12.24 -4.23
N PRO A 21 14.07 12.66 -3.15
CA PRO A 21 13.41 11.74 -2.24
C PRO A 21 12.17 11.13 -2.92
N VAL A 22 12.18 9.82 -3.08
CA VAL A 22 11.07 9.05 -3.62
C VAL A 22 10.31 8.41 -2.45
N PRO A 23 9.02 8.72 -2.26
CA PRO A 23 8.21 8.09 -1.22
C PRO A 23 7.95 6.61 -1.56
N LEU A 24 8.09 5.75 -0.55
CA LEU A 24 7.78 4.33 -0.57
C LEU A 24 6.67 4.07 0.44
N VAL A 25 5.64 3.35 -0.02
CA VAL A 25 4.52 2.90 0.81
C VAL A 25 4.65 1.40 0.96
N PHE A 26 4.78 0.91 2.18
CA PHE A 26 4.92 -0.52 2.44
C PHE A 26 3.59 -1.09 2.88
N GLU A 27 3.02 -1.95 2.05
CA GLU A 27 1.80 -2.68 2.35
C GLU A 27 2.15 -4.00 3.07
N LEU A 28 1.51 -4.23 4.22
CA LEU A 28 1.60 -5.49 4.99
C LEU A 28 0.54 -6.50 4.55
N GLY A 29 -0.61 -6.01 4.10
CA GLY A 29 -1.71 -6.82 3.60
C GLY A 29 -3.03 -6.06 3.59
N ARG A 30 -4.09 -6.80 3.30
CA ARG A 30 -5.45 -6.28 3.12
C ARG A 30 -6.50 -7.17 3.76
N THR A 31 -7.63 -6.56 4.07
CA THR A 31 -8.83 -7.22 4.59
C THR A 31 -10.05 -6.55 3.96
N GLU A 32 -11.06 -7.34 3.63
CA GLU A 32 -12.33 -6.79 3.19
C GLU A 32 -13.29 -6.73 4.37
N LEU A 33 -13.82 -5.53 4.62
CA LEU A 33 -14.85 -5.32 5.63
C LEU A 33 -16.04 -4.65 4.96
N THR A 34 -17.25 -4.97 5.42
CA THR A 34 -18.43 -4.18 5.03
C THR A 34 -18.43 -2.82 5.73
N THR A 35 -19.15 -1.84 5.17
CA THR A 35 -19.31 -0.53 5.82
C THR A 35 -19.90 -0.65 7.23
N ALA A 36 -20.82 -1.60 7.44
CA ALA A 36 -21.41 -1.88 8.75
C ALA A 36 -20.37 -2.40 9.75
N GLU A 37 -19.56 -3.39 9.35
CA GLU A 37 -18.48 -3.90 10.19
C GLU A 37 -17.47 -2.81 10.51
N LEU A 38 -17.07 -2.02 9.51
CA LEU A 38 -16.11 -0.92 9.71
C LEU A 38 -16.65 0.17 10.64
N ALA A 39 -17.97 0.43 10.63
CA ALA A 39 -18.60 1.39 11.52
C ALA A 39 -18.63 0.92 12.97
N ASP A 40 -18.72 -0.40 13.19
CA ASP A 40 -18.73 -1.03 14.52
C ASP A 40 -17.33 -1.15 15.14
N VAL A 41 -16.26 -1.12 14.32
CA VAL A 41 -14.88 -1.16 14.81
C VAL A 41 -14.59 0.01 15.76
N VAL A 42 -14.08 -0.32 16.95
CA VAL A 42 -13.64 0.66 17.94
C VAL A 42 -12.15 0.52 18.26
N GLY A 43 -11.60 1.55 18.91
CA GLY A 43 -10.25 1.50 19.44
C GLY A 43 -10.09 0.32 20.42
N GLY A 44 -9.12 -0.55 20.14
CA GLY A 44 -8.85 -1.77 20.90
C GLY A 44 -9.16 -3.06 20.15
N ASP A 45 -10.02 -3.01 19.13
CA ASP A 45 -10.36 -4.18 18.30
C ASP A 45 -9.17 -4.68 17.49
N ILE A 46 -9.24 -5.96 17.11
CA ILE A 46 -8.23 -6.63 16.29
C ILE A 46 -8.85 -6.96 14.94
N ILE A 47 -8.35 -6.34 13.90
CA ILE A 47 -8.72 -6.67 12.53
C ILE A 47 -7.68 -7.68 12.00
N ALA A 48 -8.12 -8.88 11.65
CA ALA A 48 -7.24 -9.88 11.06
C ALA A 48 -6.80 -9.42 9.66
N ILE A 49 -5.53 -9.64 9.29
CA ILE A 49 -5.04 -9.41 7.92
C ILE A 49 -5.34 -10.68 7.12
N GLU A 50 -6.35 -10.63 6.25
CA GLU A 50 -6.80 -11.81 5.50
C GLU A 50 -5.91 -12.12 4.31
N ARG A 51 -5.49 -11.08 3.59
CA ARG A 51 -4.65 -11.17 2.39
C ARG A 51 -3.29 -10.57 2.67
N TRP A 52 -2.33 -11.42 3.02
CA TRP A 52 -0.93 -11.04 3.16
C TRP A 52 -0.05 -12.02 2.39
N GLN A 53 1.12 -11.55 1.96
CA GLN A 53 2.09 -12.41 1.29
C GLN A 53 3.01 -13.06 2.31
N ALA A 54 3.19 -14.37 2.19
CA ALA A 54 4.07 -15.14 3.05
C ALA A 54 5.10 -15.90 2.21
N HIS A 55 6.35 -15.92 2.66
CA HIS A 55 7.37 -16.84 2.16
C HIS A 55 7.92 -17.65 3.32
N GLU A 56 7.77 -18.98 3.26
CA GLU A 56 8.23 -19.90 4.31
C GLU A 56 7.79 -19.50 5.73
N GLN A 57 6.50 -19.14 5.88
CA GLN A 57 5.87 -18.69 7.15
C GLN A 57 6.25 -17.28 7.63
N ASN A 58 7.13 -16.57 6.92
CA ASN A 58 7.44 -15.17 7.23
C ASN A 58 6.58 -14.20 6.42
N LEU A 59 6.10 -13.16 7.09
CA LEU A 59 5.43 -12.01 6.47
C LEU A 59 6.36 -11.39 5.43
N LEU A 60 5.83 -11.09 4.24
CA LEU A 60 6.47 -10.25 3.25
C LEU A 60 5.79 -8.89 3.19
N CYS A 61 6.60 -7.84 3.15
CA CYS A 61 6.10 -6.50 2.89
C CYS A 61 6.24 -6.18 1.41
N VAL A 62 5.26 -5.45 0.89
CA VAL A 62 5.23 -5.01 -0.50
C VAL A 62 5.41 -3.50 -0.51
N ALA A 63 6.60 -3.02 -0.88
CA ALA A 63 6.85 -1.61 -1.09
C ALA A 63 6.39 -1.19 -2.49
N ARG A 64 5.56 -0.16 -2.55
CA ARG A 64 5.06 0.46 -3.77
C ARG A 64 5.58 1.88 -3.87
N VAL A 65 5.84 2.30 -5.10
CA VAL A 65 6.23 3.67 -5.42
C VAL A 65 5.00 4.39 -5.96
N PRO A 66 4.41 5.36 -5.25
CA PRO A 66 3.23 6.09 -5.74
C PRO A 66 3.47 6.79 -7.08
N ALA A 67 4.70 7.26 -7.32
CA ALA A 67 5.11 7.88 -8.57
C ALA A 67 5.29 6.87 -9.73
N ALA A 68 5.44 5.58 -9.44
CA ALA A 68 5.66 4.51 -10.41
C ALA A 68 4.88 3.25 -9.99
N PRO A 69 3.54 3.20 -10.18
CA PRO A 69 2.71 2.10 -9.72
C PRO A 69 3.02 0.75 -10.39
N ALA A 70 3.77 0.77 -11.49
CA ALA A 70 4.35 -0.42 -12.12
C ALA A 70 5.38 -1.15 -11.25
N TRP A 71 6.00 -0.44 -10.31
CA TRP A 71 7.10 -0.97 -9.52
C TRP A 71 6.59 -1.53 -8.20
N GLU A 72 6.84 -2.83 -8.01
CA GLU A 72 6.53 -3.54 -6.79
C GLU A 72 7.80 -4.20 -6.23
N ILE A 73 8.17 -3.83 -5.01
CA ILE A 73 9.35 -4.35 -4.33
C ILE A 73 8.87 -5.22 -3.17
N THR A 74 9.04 -6.53 -3.30
CA THR A 74 8.72 -7.48 -2.23
C THR A 74 9.97 -7.71 -1.39
N GLY A 75 9.82 -7.60 -0.08
CA GLY A 75 10.92 -7.83 0.84
C GLY A 75 10.47 -8.48 2.14
N ARG A 76 11.45 -9.06 2.82
CA ARG A 76 11.27 -9.68 4.13
C ARG A 76 11.65 -8.71 5.24
N PRO A 77 10.71 -8.32 6.12
CA PRO A 77 10.99 -7.46 7.25
C PRO A 77 11.68 -8.25 8.38
N ALA A 78 12.74 -7.68 8.93
CA ALA A 78 13.49 -8.19 10.09
C ALA A 78 13.88 -7.01 10.98
N GLY A 79 13.16 -6.81 12.08
CA GLY A 79 13.31 -5.60 12.90
C GLY A 79 12.93 -4.37 12.09
N ASN A 80 13.79 -3.34 12.06
CA ASN A 80 13.62 -2.15 11.22
C ASN A 80 14.21 -2.28 9.81
N ARG A 81 14.63 -3.48 9.39
CA ARG A 81 15.26 -3.69 8.09
C ARG A 81 14.35 -4.50 7.20
N LEU A 82 14.16 -4.07 5.96
CA LEU A 82 13.47 -4.82 4.92
C LEU A 82 14.49 -5.32 3.91
N THR A 83 14.76 -6.62 3.90
CA THR A 83 15.61 -7.22 2.87
C THR A 83 14.79 -7.43 1.60
N VAL A 84 15.16 -6.78 0.51
CA VAL A 84 14.52 -6.94 -0.79
C VAL A 84 14.73 -8.37 -1.27
N GLU A 85 13.64 -9.09 -1.50
CA GLU A 85 13.70 -10.44 -2.07
C GLU A 85 13.47 -10.40 -3.57
N ARG A 86 12.57 -9.52 -4.02
CA ARG A 86 12.21 -9.42 -5.42
C ARG A 86 11.78 -8.01 -5.78
N ILE A 87 12.16 -7.59 -6.98
CA ILE A 87 11.66 -6.37 -7.61
C ILE A 87 10.91 -6.81 -8.87
N ARG A 88 9.66 -6.41 -9.02
CA ARG A 88 8.86 -6.62 -10.22
C ARG A 88 8.50 -5.27 -10.81
N GLU A 89 8.80 -5.15 -12.10
CA GLU A 89 8.25 -4.10 -12.94
C GLU A 89 7.10 -4.73 -13.72
N MET A 90 5.87 -4.42 -13.32
CA MET A 90 4.70 -4.79 -14.09
C MET A 90 4.61 -3.88 -15.31
N PRO A 91 4.47 -4.42 -16.53
CA PRO A 91 4.17 -3.60 -17.68
C PRO A 91 2.87 -2.85 -17.40
N LEU A 92 2.93 -1.52 -17.41
CA LEU A 92 1.72 -0.72 -17.52
C LEU A 92 1.18 -1.00 -18.92
N GLU A 93 0.22 -1.92 -19.04
CA GLU A 93 -0.65 -1.87 -20.21
C GLU A 93 -1.26 -0.46 -20.21
N PRO A 94 -1.03 0.35 -21.25
CA PRO A 94 -1.65 1.66 -21.32
C PRO A 94 -3.15 1.39 -21.37
N THR A 95 -3.84 1.60 -20.26
CA THR A 95 -5.30 1.65 -20.25
C THR A 95 -5.67 2.83 -21.15
N ARG A 96 -5.96 2.53 -22.42
CA ARG A 96 -6.75 3.41 -23.27
C ARG A 96 -8.11 3.49 -22.61
N THR A 97 -8.30 4.52 -21.79
CA THR A 97 -9.61 4.96 -21.34
C THR A 97 -10.34 5.56 -22.54
N ASP A 98 -10.95 4.72 -23.37
CA ASP A 98 -12.03 5.15 -24.26
C ASP A 98 -13.05 4.02 -24.37
N THR A 99 -13.91 3.95 -23.36
CA THR A 99 -15.27 3.42 -23.53
C THR A 99 -16.12 4.07 -22.46
N PRO A 100 -16.91 5.12 -22.76
CA PRO A 100 -17.98 5.52 -21.87
C PRO A 100 -18.96 4.33 -21.75
N PRO A 101 -19.34 3.89 -20.54
CA PRO A 101 -20.40 2.90 -20.42
C PRO A 101 -21.70 3.54 -20.90
N ALA A 102 -22.24 3.05 -22.01
CA ALA A 102 -23.62 3.32 -22.38
C ALA A 102 -24.51 2.65 -21.33
N THR A 103 -25.00 3.43 -20.37
CA THR A 103 -26.06 3.00 -19.46
C THR A 103 -27.35 3.66 -19.89
N THR A 104 -28.18 2.90 -20.60
CA THR A 104 -29.61 3.17 -20.71
C THR A 104 -30.18 3.09 -19.30
N HIS A 105 -30.48 4.24 -18.71
CA HIS A 105 -31.14 4.35 -17.43
C HIS A 105 -32.65 4.38 -17.67
N ASP A 106 -33.28 3.21 -17.69
CA ASP A 106 -34.73 3.10 -17.48
C ASP A 106 -34.97 3.00 -15.97
N ALA A 107 -35.57 4.04 -15.38
CA ALA A 107 -35.83 4.15 -13.96
C ALA A 107 -37.32 3.98 -13.68
N PRO A 108 -37.73 3.07 -12.78
CA PRO A 108 -38.93 3.28 -11.99
C PRO A 108 -38.59 4.12 -10.73
N PRO A 109 -39.51 4.98 -10.28
CA PRO A 109 -39.30 5.79 -9.09
C PRO A 109 -39.46 4.93 -7.83
N GLY A 110 -38.51 5.07 -6.91
CA GLY A 110 -38.54 4.38 -5.62
C GLY A 110 -37.61 5.11 -4.66
N ASP A 111 -38.13 6.17 -4.06
CA ASP A 111 -37.49 6.95 -3.01
C ASP A 111 -37.39 6.09 -1.73
N ALA A 112 -36.35 5.28 -1.66
CA ALA A 112 -35.91 4.62 -0.45
C ALA A 112 -34.41 4.91 -0.29
N PRO A 113 -33.94 5.31 0.91
CA PRO A 113 -32.53 5.56 1.11
C PRO A 113 -31.74 4.28 0.77
N ARG A 114 -30.85 4.36 -0.21
CA ARG A 114 -29.92 3.26 -0.51
C ARG A 114 -28.95 3.13 0.65
N THR A 115 -29.17 2.13 1.48
CA THR A 115 -28.29 1.79 2.60
C THR A 115 -26.97 1.25 2.07
N LEU A 116 -25.85 1.88 2.44
CA LEU A 116 -24.49 1.51 2.00
C LEU A 116 -23.80 0.52 2.96
N ASP A 117 -24.52 0.02 3.96
CA ASP A 117 -24.00 -0.88 5.01
C ASP A 117 -23.34 -2.14 4.46
N GLY A 118 -23.84 -2.70 3.36
CA GLY A 118 -23.29 -3.90 2.72
C GLY A 118 -22.18 -3.66 1.69
N LEU A 119 -21.71 -2.42 1.51
CA LEU A 119 -20.65 -2.13 0.56
C LEU A 119 -19.32 -2.67 1.09
N ALA A 120 -18.62 -3.46 0.27
CA ALA A 120 -17.30 -3.97 0.60
C ALA A 120 -16.26 -2.83 0.53
N VAL A 121 -15.47 -2.71 1.59
CA VAL A 121 -14.39 -1.76 1.75
C VAL A 121 -13.08 -2.53 1.80
N ASP A 122 -12.18 -2.28 0.84
CA ASP A 122 -10.81 -2.82 0.86
C ASP A 122 -10.01 -2.00 1.88
N LEU A 123 -9.77 -2.61 3.03
CA LEU A 123 -8.94 -2.06 4.09
C LEU A 123 -7.51 -2.55 3.92
N ARG A 124 -6.60 -1.62 3.71
CA ARG A 124 -5.18 -1.88 3.56
C ARG A 124 -4.42 -1.46 4.81
N PHE A 125 -3.46 -2.31 5.20
CA PHE A 125 -2.55 -2.05 6.30
C PHE A 125 -1.20 -1.63 5.74
N GLU A 126 -0.84 -0.38 5.96
CA GLU A 126 0.39 0.21 5.43
C GLU A 126 1.30 0.66 6.58
N LEU A 127 2.62 0.57 6.40
CA LEU A 127 3.57 1.26 7.27
C LEU A 127 3.58 2.76 6.93
N PRO A 128 4.06 3.61 7.86
CA PRO A 128 4.25 5.02 7.57
C PRO A 128 5.12 5.20 6.33
N PRO A 129 4.76 6.13 5.43
CA PRO A 129 5.51 6.34 4.21
C PRO A 129 6.95 6.71 4.54
N THR A 130 7.91 6.04 3.90
CA THR A 130 9.35 6.31 4.07
C THR A 130 9.91 6.80 2.75
N SER A 131 10.78 7.79 2.75
CA SER A 131 11.44 8.26 1.52
C SER A 131 12.81 7.61 1.33
N MET A 132 13.16 7.31 0.08
CA MET A 132 14.48 6.82 -0.33
C MET A 132 14.97 7.67 -1.52
N PRO A 133 16.26 8.02 -1.59
CA PRO A 133 16.78 8.75 -2.75
C PRO A 133 16.66 7.95 -4.05
N LEU A 134 16.31 8.63 -5.15
CA LEU A 134 16.13 8.02 -6.47
C LEU A 134 17.35 7.21 -6.95
N GLY A 135 18.55 7.62 -6.55
CA GLY A 135 19.79 6.91 -6.84
C GLY A 135 19.87 5.55 -6.15
N GLU A 136 19.46 5.46 -4.88
CA GLU A 136 19.38 4.19 -4.15
C GLU A 136 18.26 3.30 -4.71
N LEU A 137 17.09 3.89 -5.00
CA LEU A 137 16.00 3.16 -5.63
C LEU A 137 16.41 2.58 -6.99
N SER A 138 17.19 3.34 -7.78
CA SER A 138 17.74 2.91 -9.06
C SER A 138 18.78 1.79 -8.95
N ALA A 139 19.50 1.73 -7.83
CA ALA A 139 20.52 0.73 -7.54
C ALA A 139 19.97 -0.47 -6.75
N LEU A 140 18.66 -0.44 -6.42
CA LEU A 140 18.01 -1.45 -5.63
C LEU A 140 18.03 -2.78 -6.38
N GLN A 141 18.46 -3.83 -5.70
CA GLN A 141 18.56 -5.17 -6.24
C GLN A 141 18.12 -6.20 -5.18
N PRO A 142 17.72 -7.41 -5.58
CA PRO A 142 17.50 -8.50 -4.63
C PRO A 142 18.71 -8.67 -3.69
N GLY A 143 18.45 -8.75 -2.39
CA GLY A 143 19.45 -8.77 -1.32
C GLY A 143 19.79 -7.39 -0.73
N ALA A 144 19.36 -6.30 -1.35
CA ALA A 144 19.49 -4.96 -0.78
C ALA A 144 18.65 -4.83 0.50
N VAL A 145 19.07 -3.95 1.41
CA VAL A 145 18.39 -3.73 2.68
C VAL A 145 17.87 -2.30 2.72
N ILE A 146 16.57 -2.15 2.92
CA ILE A 146 15.91 -0.87 3.13
C ILE A 146 15.75 -0.68 4.64
N GLU A 147 16.27 0.42 5.17
CA GLU A 147 16.09 0.77 6.58
C GLU A 147 14.75 1.50 6.76
N LEU A 148 13.87 0.90 7.55
CA LEU A 148 12.62 1.47 8.03
C LEU A 148 12.91 2.32 9.28
N GLN A 149 12.10 3.34 9.51
CA GLN A 149 12.24 4.20 10.70
C GLN A 149 12.12 3.39 12.00
N GLN A 150 11.22 2.40 12.01
CA GLN A 150 10.97 1.55 13.15
C GLN A 150 10.63 0.14 12.68
N GLY A 151 10.82 -0.84 13.55
CA GLY A 151 10.53 -2.23 13.21
C GLY A 151 9.05 -2.48 13.05
N ILE A 152 8.66 -3.34 12.11
CA ILE A 152 7.25 -3.54 11.72
C ILE A 152 6.30 -3.87 12.88
N ASN A 153 6.80 -4.52 13.94
CA ASN A 153 6.03 -4.88 15.13
C ASN A 153 5.87 -3.71 16.12
N GLN A 154 6.70 -2.68 16.03
CA GLN A 154 6.67 -1.49 16.89
C GLN A 154 6.17 -0.25 16.15
N SER A 155 6.15 -0.28 14.82
CA SER A 155 5.62 0.77 13.97
C SER A 155 4.12 0.91 14.14
N VAL A 156 3.65 2.15 14.04
CA VAL A 156 2.24 2.48 13.90
C VAL A 156 1.80 2.10 12.48
N ILE A 157 0.84 1.19 12.37
CA ILE A 157 0.26 0.76 11.10
C ILE A 157 -0.86 1.71 10.72
N HIS A 158 -0.83 2.23 9.50
CA HIS A 158 -1.89 3.01 8.91
C HIS A 158 -2.99 2.09 8.38
N LEU A 159 -4.23 2.38 8.77
CA LEU A 159 -5.43 1.72 8.25
C LEU A 159 -5.98 2.59 7.11
N VAL A 160 -5.83 2.13 5.88
CA VAL A 160 -6.17 2.87 4.67
C VAL A 160 -7.33 2.18 3.97
N ALA A 161 -8.52 2.77 4.02
CA ALA A 161 -9.71 2.27 3.34
C ALA A 161 -9.91 3.02 2.03
N ASN A 162 -9.97 2.30 0.89
CA ASN A 162 -10.17 2.90 -0.43
C ASN A 162 -9.20 4.08 -0.74
N GLY A 163 -7.98 4.05 -0.20
CA GLY A 163 -6.98 5.12 -0.37
C GLY A 163 -7.04 6.27 0.63
N MET A 164 -7.99 6.26 1.58
CA MET A 164 -8.09 7.25 2.65
C MET A 164 -7.59 6.66 3.97
N LEU A 165 -6.72 7.39 4.67
CA LEU A 165 -6.31 7.03 6.03
C LEU A 165 -7.50 7.20 6.99
N ILE A 166 -8.02 6.08 7.50
CA ILE A 166 -9.15 6.06 8.43
C ILE A 166 -8.72 5.77 9.86
N GLY A 167 -7.46 5.44 10.11
CA GLY A 167 -7.03 5.12 11.47
C GLY A 167 -5.60 4.64 11.57
N THR A 168 -5.20 4.33 12.79
CA THR A 168 -3.90 3.77 13.11
C THR A 168 -4.02 2.60 14.07
N GLY A 169 -3.06 1.68 14.00
CA GLY A 169 -3.03 0.47 14.81
C GLY A 169 -1.62 -0.05 15.04
N HIS A 170 -1.51 -1.18 15.73
CA HIS A 170 -0.25 -1.91 15.89
C HIS A 170 -0.39 -3.33 15.35
N LEU A 171 0.64 -3.80 14.67
CA LEU A 171 0.70 -5.18 14.21
C LEU A 171 0.78 -6.12 15.42
N ILE A 172 -0.06 -7.15 15.44
CA ILE A 172 -0.06 -8.22 16.42
C ILE A 172 -0.07 -9.57 15.72
N ALA A 173 0.59 -10.56 16.33
CA ALA A 173 0.50 -11.95 15.91
C ALA A 173 -0.37 -12.72 16.91
N VAL A 174 -1.43 -13.37 16.43
CA VAL A 174 -2.31 -14.22 17.23
C VAL A 174 -2.20 -15.65 16.69
N GLY A 175 -1.41 -16.48 17.37
CA GLY A 175 -1.10 -17.83 16.91
C GLY A 175 -0.34 -17.81 15.59
N GLN A 176 -0.98 -18.31 14.52
CA GLN A 176 -0.43 -18.32 13.15
C GLN A 176 -1.03 -17.24 12.24
N LYS A 177 -1.83 -16.32 12.80
CA LYS A 177 -2.49 -15.24 12.05
C LYS A 177 -1.91 -13.90 12.43
N LEU A 178 -1.81 -13.01 11.45
CA LEU A 178 -1.47 -11.61 11.66
C LEU A 178 -2.76 -10.78 11.78
N GLY A 179 -2.73 -9.80 12.67
CA GLY A 179 -3.82 -8.85 12.85
C GLY A 179 -3.28 -7.47 13.19
N VAL A 180 -4.11 -6.46 13.05
CA VAL A 180 -3.79 -5.10 13.47
C VAL A 180 -4.75 -4.72 14.59
N ARG A 181 -4.19 -4.40 15.76
CA ARG A 181 -4.95 -3.85 16.86
C ARG A 181 -5.17 -2.36 16.62
N VAL A 182 -6.42 -1.97 16.46
CA VAL A 182 -6.83 -0.57 16.22
C VAL A 182 -6.51 0.26 17.46
N VAL A 183 -5.84 1.38 17.27
CA VAL A 183 -5.52 2.36 18.32
C VAL A 183 -6.45 3.56 18.18
N THR A 184 -6.50 4.12 16.98
CA THR A 184 -7.41 5.20 16.63
C THR A 184 -8.13 4.84 15.35
N LEU A 185 -9.43 5.12 15.30
CA LEU A 185 -10.22 5.05 14.08
C LEU A 185 -10.94 6.38 13.94
N THR A 186 -10.66 7.09 12.87
CA THR A 186 -11.46 8.19 12.39
C THR A 186 -12.71 7.58 11.77
N GLN A 187 -13.75 7.44 12.59
CA GLN A 187 -15.06 7.06 12.05
C GLN A 187 -15.46 8.12 11.02
N PRO A 188 -15.83 7.74 9.78
CA PRO A 188 -16.49 8.67 8.89
C PRO A 188 -17.74 9.14 9.64
N ALA A 189 -17.88 10.46 9.82
CA ALA A 189 -18.80 11.08 10.77
C ALA A 189 -20.15 10.33 10.86
N PRO A 190 -20.63 9.98 12.06
CA PRO A 190 -21.95 9.37 12.21
C PRO A 190 -22.95 10.37 11.65
N ARG A 191 -23.74 9.94 10.65
CA ARG A 191 -24.82 10.79 10.15
C ARG A 191 -25.85 10.90 11.26
N GLU A 192 -25.89 12.08 11.88
CA GLU A 192 -26.93 12.48 12.82
C GLU A 192 -28.31 12.18 12.21
N ARG A 193 -29.14 11.56 13.05
CA ARG A 193 -30.40 10.91 12.70
C ARG A 193 -31.56 11.90 12.74
#